data_AF-A0AAU2HNU7-F1
#
_entry.id   AF-A0AAU2HNU7-F1
#
_cell.length_a   1.000
_cell.length_b   1.000
_cell.length_c   1.000
_cell.angle_alpha   90.00
_cell.angle_beta   90.00
_cell.angle_gamma   90.00
#
_symmetry.space_group_name_H-M   'P 1'
#
loop_
_entity.id
_entity.type
_entity.pdbx_description
1 polymer ?
#
loop_
_entity_poly.entity_id
_entity_poly.type
_entity_poly.pdbx_seq_one_letter_code
_entity_poly.pdbx_strand_id
1 'polypeptide(L)'
;MTSEPTPGTRAFPPHPLRGVRASYVRQTSCPSDYAQVVADSEPWEEGVAFETADTASVKGRPTDELASFHEGFIQGVREELADLADRESGTVVAVAVVLQRIKVHEVDSHPGAFRAAGRVAVRNALVQAYGPPPRPKRRRG
;
A
#
# COMPACT_ATOMS: atom_id res chain seq x y z
N MET A 1 -36.79 -18.49 10.01
CA MET A 1 -35.72 -17.52 10.32
C MET A 1 -34.78 -17.52 9.14
N THR A 2 -35.06 -16.65 8.17
CA THR A 2 -34.21 -16.47 6.99
C THR A 2 -33.19 -15.42 7.38
N SER A 3 -31.94 -15.82 7.60
CA SER A 3 -30.87 -14.86 7.85
C SER A 3 -30.73 -13.99 6.60
N GLU A 4 -30.98 -12.69 6.74
CA GLU A 4 -30.62 -11.70 5.72
C GLU A 4 -29.10 -11.72 5.55
N PRO A 5 -28.58 -11.59 4.32
CA PRO A 5 -27.15 -11.40 4.12
C PRO A 5 -26.76 -10.06 4.75
N THR A 6 -25.92 -10.10 5.79
CA THR A 6 -25.23 -8.93 6.33
C THR A 6 -24.60 -8.16 5.15
N PRO A 7 -24.74 -6.82 5.06
CA PRO A 7 -24.11 -6.05 3.98
C PRO A 7 -22.65 -6.45 3.84
N GLY A 8 -22.32 -6.96 2.66
CA GLY A 8 -21.19 -7.86 2.45
C GLY A 8 -19.85 -7.18 2.67
N THR A 9 -19.03 -7.79 3.53
CA THR A 9 -17.58 -7.57 3.59
C THR A 9 -17.00 -7.63 2.19
N ARG A 10 -16.50 -6.49 1.68
CA ARG A 10 -15.86 -6.44 0.37
C ARG A 10 -14.35 -6.54 0.56
N ALA A 11 -13.83 -7.77 0.52
CA ALA A 11 -12.39 -8.00 0.48
C ALA A 11 -11.76 -7.23 -0.69
N PHE A 12 -10.59 -6.66 -0.46
CA PHE A 12 -9.83 -5.94 -1.47
C PHE A 12 -8.43 -6.54 -1.56
N PRO A 13 -7.86 -6.70 -2.76
CA PRO A 13 -8.49 -6.51 -4.07
C PRO A 13 -9.56 -7.59 -4.39
N PRO A 14 -10.41 -7.39 -5.40
CA PRO A 14 -11.48 -8.34 -5.76
C PRO A 14 -10.92 -9.65 -6.37
N HIS A 15 -9.67 -9.64 -6.80
CA HIS A 15 -8.89 -10.78 -7.25
C HIS A 15 -7.40 -10.47 -7.01
N PRO A 16 -6.53 -11.48 -6.91
CA PRO A 16 -5.10 -11.26 -6.69
C PRO A 16 -4.49 -10.28 -7.71
N LEU A 17 -3.75 -9.29 -7.20
CA LEU A 17 -2.98 -8.33 -7.97
C LEU A 17 -1.49 -8.60 -7.75
N ARG A 18 -0.75 -8.74 -8.84
CA ARG A 18 0.68 -9.02 -8.81
C ARG A 18 1.48 -7.80 -9.26
N GLY A 19 2.62 -7.58 -8.62
CA GLY A 19 3.63 -6.62 -9.06
C GLY A 19 3.19 -5.17 -9.00
N VAL A 20 2.32 -4.80 -8.04
CA VAL A 20 1.89 -3.42 -7.82
C VAL A 20 3.11 -2.59 -7.44
N ARG A 21 3.50 -1.69 -8.34
CA ARG A 21 4.64 -0.78 -8.12
C ARG A 21 4.17 0.47 -7.42
N ALA A 22 4.88 0.86 -6.36
CA ALA A 22 4.68 2.15 -5.72
C ALA A 22 6.02 2.88 -5.58
N SER A 23 6.00 4.19 -5.77
CA SER A 23 7.17 5.04 -5.64
C SER A 23 6.76 6.34 -4.97
N TYR A 24 7.49 6.69 -3.92
CA TYR A 24 7.39 7.97 -3.25
C TYR A 24 8.74 8.66 -3.40
N VAL A 25 8.72 9.80 -4.10
CA VAL A 25 9.91 10.62 -4.35
C VAL A 25 9.51 12.06 -4.06
N ARG A 26 10.14 12.67 -3.06
CA ARG A 26 9.91 14.08 -2.72
C ARG A 26 11.24 14.81 -2.66
N GLN A 27 11.46 15.67 -3.66
CA GLN A 27 12.62 16.57 -3.69
C GLN A 27 12.16 17.97 -3.31
N THR A 28 12.04 18.25 -2.00
CA THR A 28 11.73 19.61 -1.51
C THR A 28 12.95 20.37 -0.98
N SER A 29 13.98 19.66 -0.50
CA SER A 29 15.37 20.09 -0.25
C SER A 29 16.16 18.86 0.24
N CYS A 30 17.49 18.91 0.39
CA CYS A 30 18.30 17.75 0.78
C CYS A 30 18.29 17.54 2.31
N PRO A 31 18.07 16.32 2.84
CA PRO A 31 17.81 15.08 2.13
C PRO A 31 16.39 15.02 1.55
N SER A 32 16.28 14.38 0.38
CA SER A 32 14.99 14.12 -0.27
C SER A 32 14.32 12.91 0.38
N ASP A 33 13.03 12.69 0.12
CA ASP A 33 12.39 11.43 0.51
C ASP A 33 12.41 10.46 -0.68
N TYR A 34 12.84 9.21 -0.46
CA TYR A 34 12.84 8.16 -1.46
C TYR A 34 12.39 6.80 -0.91
N ALA A 35 11.38 6.22 -1.55
CA ALA A 35 11.05 4.81 -1.41
C ALA A 35 10.46 4.28 -2.72
N GLN A 36 10.89 3.09 -3.13
CA GLN A 36 10.24 2.34 -4.22
C GLN A 36 10.04 0.90 -3.78
N VAL A 37 8.84 0.39 -4.05
CA VAL A 37 8.42 -0.95 -3.63
C VAL A 37 7.66 -1.65 -4.74
N VAL A 38 7.71 -2.97 -4.72
CA VAL A 38 6.85 -3.86 -5.50
C VAL A 38 6.17 -4.79 -4.52
N ALA A 39 4.84 -4.83 -4.55
CA ALA A 39 4.05 -5.69 -3.68
C ALA A 39 2.97 -6.41 -4.48
N ASP A 40 2.59 -7.58 -4.00
CA ASP A 40 1.36 -8.23 -4.40
C ASP A 40 0.27 -7.91 -3.38
N SER A 41 -0.98 -7.97 -3.82
CA SER A 41 -2.15 -7.79 -2.95
C SER A 41 -3.18 -8.85 -3.28
N GLU A 42 -3.66 -9.55 -2.26
CA GLU A 42 -4.61 -10.64 -2.41
C GLU A 42 -5.84 -10.39 -1.53
N PRO A 43 -7.06 -10.75 -2.00
CA PRO A 43 -8.23 -10.71 -1.13
C PRO A 43 -7.97 -11.53 0.13
N TRP A 44 -8.40 -11.03 1.28
CA TRP A 44 -8.21 -11.70 2.56
C TRP A 44 -9.49 -11.75 3.39
N GLU A 45 -9.47 -12.56 4.45
CA GLU A 45 -10.66 -12.79 5.30
C GLU A 45 -10.94 -11.59 6.21
N GLU A 46 -9.92 -11.07 6.90
CA GLU A 46 -10.08 -9.94 7.84
C GLU A 46 -8.78 -9.12 7.97
N GLY A 47 -8.94 -7.79 8.01
CA GLY A 47 -7.84 -6.87 8.33
C GLY A 47 -6.69 -6.89 7.31
N VAL A 48 -5.48 -6.63 7.77
CA VAL A 48 -4.30 -6.55 6.90
C VAL A 48 -3.27 -7.61 7.33
N ALA A 49 -3.14 -8.65 6.51
CA ALA A 49 -2.05 -9.61 6.59
C ALA A 49 -0.82 -9.09 5.81
N PHE A 50 0.38 -9.35 6.34
CA PHE A 50 1.61 -8.85 5.76
C PHE A 50 2.70 -9.90 5.78
N GLU A 51 3.30 -10.11 4.62
CA GLU A 51 4.45 -10.98 4.43
C GLU A 51 5.51 -10.27 3.58
N THR A 52 6.75 -10.68 3.74
CA THR A 52 7.87 -10.21 2.91
C THR A 52 8.42 -11.40 2.13
N ALA A 53 8.34 -11.37 0.81
CA ALA A 53 9.01 -12.37 -0.02
C ALA A 53 10.48 -11.98 -0.11
N ASP A 54 11.32 -12.64 0.68
CA ASP A 54 12.79 -12.55 0.71
C ASP A 54 13.36 -11.19 0.22
N THR A 55 13.03 -10.11 0.95
CA THR A 55 13.56 -8.77 0.69
C THR A 55 15.01 -8.61 1.17
N ALA A 56 15.66 -9.71 1.57
CA ALA A 56 17.04 -9.76 2.07
C ALA A 56 18.11 -9.33 1.04
N SER A 57 17.71 -8.98 -0.17
CA SER A 57 18.62 -8.65 -1.28
C SER A 57 19.02 -7.16 -1.36
N VAL A 58 18.65 -6.30 -0.40
CA VAL A 58 19.25 -4.95 -0.33
C VAL A 58 20.67 -5.06 0.24
N LYS A 59 21.62 -5.35 -0.64
CA LYS A 59 23.03 -5.58 -0.32
C LYS A 59 23.60 -4.47 0.58
N GLY A 60 24.09 -4.84 1.76
CA GLY A 60 24.83 -3.96 2.67
C GLY A 60 23.98 -3.16 3.67
N ARG A 61 22.66 -3.42 3.77
CA ARG A 61 21.82 -2.78 4.78
C ARG A 61 21.66 -3.64 6.05
N PRO A 62 21.73 -3.04 7.25
CA PRO A 62 21.39 -3.70 8.51
C PRO A 62 19.95 -4.26 8.51
N THR A 63 19.76 -5.43 9.12
CA THR A 63 18.46 -6.12 9.17
C THR A 63 17.39 -5.31 9.92
N ASP A 64 17.77 -4.61 10.99
CA ASP A 64 16.92 -3.72 11.77
C ASP A 64 16.45 -2.51 10.97
N GLU A 65 17.31 -1.94 10.14
CA GLU A 65 16.94 -0.86 9.23
C GLU A 65 15.90 -1.34 8.21
N LEU A 66 16.11 -2.51 7.60
CA LEU A 66 15.14 -3.10 6.67
C LEU A 66 13.79 -3.39 7.35
N ALA A 67 13.81 -3.90 8.59
CA ALA A 67 12.61 -4.13 9.38
C ALA A 67 11.83 -2.82 9.59
N SER A 68 12.51 -1.71 9.90
CA SER A 68 11.87 -0.41 10.06
C SER A 68 11.21 0.11 8.78
N PHE A 69 11.78 -0.21 7.61
CA PHE A 69 11.17 0.11 6.31
C PHE A 69 9.93 -0.74 6.03
N HIS A 70 9.97 -2.03 6.37
CA HIS A 70 8.80 -2.91 6.25
C HIS A 70 7.67 -2.45 7.16
N GLU A 71 7.97 -2.10 8.42
CA GLU A 71 7.01 -1.54 9.37
C GLU A 71 6.40 -0.23 8.86
N GLY A 72 7.24 0.68 8.37
CA GLY A 72 6.78 1.91 7.75
C GLY A 72 5.80 1.63 6.60
N PHE A 73 6.18 0.73 5.68
CA PHE A 73 5.35 0.34 4.55
C PHE A 73 3.99 -0.21 4.98
N ILE A 74 3.95 -1.21 5.86
CA ILE A 74 2.68 -1.83 6.27
C ILE A 74 1.79 -0.86 7.06
N GLN A 75 2.41 0.03 7.85
CA GLN A 75 1.68 1.09 8.52
C GLN A 75 1.02 2.05 7.52
N GLY A 76 1.72 2.40 6.44
CA GLY A 76 1.17 3.20 5.35
C GLY A 76 -0.01 2.53 4.65
N VAL A 77 0.08 1.23 4.40
CA VAL A 77 -1.03 0.44 3.83
C VAL A 77 -2.25 0.50 4.74
N ARG A 78 -2.09 0.18 6.03
CA ARG A 78 -3.18 0.18 7.01
C ARG A 78 -3.89 1.52 7.08
N GLU A 79 -3.14 2.60 7.08
CA GLU A 79 -3.72 3.94 7.18
C GLU A 79 -4.48 4.36 5.92
N GLU A 80 -3.99 4.05 4.72
CA GLU A 80 -4.74 4.35 3.51
C GLU A 80 -6.05 3.55 3.47
N LEU A 81 -6.02 2.30 3.91
CA LEU A 81 -7.20 1.45 3.99
C LEU A 81 -8.21 1.95 5.02
N ALA A 82 -7.75 2.39 6.18
CA ALA A 82 -8.59 3.03 7.19
C ALA A 82 -9.23 4.31 6.63
N ASP A 83 -8.44 5.18 6.00
CA ASP A 83 -8.95 6.40 5.39
C ASP A 83 -9.99 6.11 4.27
N LEU A 84 -9.84 5.00 3.55
CA LEU A 84 -10.80 4.55 2.54
C LEU A 84 -12.09 4.03 3.16
N ALA A 85 -11.98 3.20 4.21
CA ALA A 85 -13.12 2.69 4.95
C ALA A 85 -13.95 3.82 5.58
N ASP A 86 -13.29 4.86 6.09
CA ASP A 86 -13.94 6.04 6.65
C ASP A 86 -14.67 6.88 5.60
N ARG A 87 -14.13 6.97 4.37
CA ARG A 87 -14.75 7.72 3.26
C ARG A 87 -15.89 6.95 2.59
N GLU A 88 -15.73 5.64 2.45
CA GLU A 88 -16.70 4.74 1.80
C GLU A 88 -17.39 3.87 2.86
N SER A 89 -18.25 4.52 3.65
CA SER A 89 -19.03 3.92 4.74
C SER A 89 -19.45 2.49 4.44
N GLY A 90 -18.86 1.52 5.17
CA GLY A 90 -19.21 0.10 5.10
C GLY A 90 -18.23 -0.80 4.35
N THR A 91 -17.12 -0.28 3.81
CA THR A 91 -16.09 -1.12 3.17
C THR A 91 -15.12 -1.66 4.21
N VAL A 92 -15.33 -2.90 4.67
CA VAL A 92 -14.30 -3.65 5.40
C VAL A 92 -13.24 -4.09 4.41
N VAL A 93 -12.11 -3.39 4.39
CA VAL A 93 -10.99 -3.74 3.52
C VAL A 93 -10.12 -4.79 4.20
N ALA A 94 -10.31 -6.05 3.80
CA ALA A 94 -9.42 -7.14 4.14
C ALA A 94 -8.47 -7.45 2.98
N VAL A 95 -7.15 -7.38 3.22
CA VAL A 95 -6.10 -7.60 2.22
C VAL A 95 -4.90 -8.34 2.81
N ALA A 96 -4.33 -9.27 2.04
CA ALA A 96 -3.01 -9.82 2.28
C ALA A 96 -2.01 -9.14 1.35
N VAL A 97 -0.92 -8.62 1.91
CA VAL A 97 0.11 -7.90 1.16
C VAL A 97 1.42 -8.65 1.26
N VAL A 98 1.96 -9.04 0.10
CA VAL A 98 3.28 -9.67 0.01
C VAL A 98 4.25 -8.65 -0.58
N LEU A 99 5.16 -8.13 0.25
CA LEU A 99 6.19 -7.21 -0.20
C LEU A 99 7.28 -8.01 -0.92
N GLN A 100 7.33 -7.87 -2.24
CA GLN A 100 8.22 -8.63 -3.12
C GLN A 100 9.61 -8.03 -3.18
N ARG A 101 9.69 -6.70 -3.33
CA ARG A 101 10.96 -5.99 -3.52
C ARG A 101 10.87 -4.59 -2.95
N ILE A 102 11.99 -4.12 -2.41
CA ILE A 102 12.19 -2.71 -2.08
C ILE A 102 13.46 -2.19 -2.75
N LYS A 103 13.46 -0.90 -3.07
CA LYS A 103 14.64 -0.17 -3.48
C LYS A 103 14.87 0.96 -2.48
N VAL A 104 16.09 1.01 -1.96
CA VAL A 104 16.53 1.89 -0.89
C VAL A 104 17.60 2.82 -1.46
N HIS A 105 17.48 4.11 -1.20
CA HIS A 105 18.55 5.09 -1.40
C HIS A 105 19.35 5.22 -0.10
N GLU A 106 20.65 5.49 -0.18
CA GLU A 106 21.50 5.52 1.03
C GLU A 106 21.04 6.58 2.04
N VAL A 107 20.76 7.79 1.52
CA VAL A 107 20.52 8.98 2.33
C VAL A 107 19.04 9.37 2.40
N ASP A 108 18.29 9.07 1.35
CA ASP A 108 16.93 9.59 1.17
C ASP A 108 15.85 8.58 1.61
N SER A 109 16.22 7.34 1.91
CA SER A 109 15.28 6.33 2.39
C SER A 109 15.22 6.29 3.91
N HIS A 110 13.99 6.35 4.42
CA HIS A 110 13.68 6.29 5.84
C HIS A 110 12.27 5.70 6.02
N PRO A 111 11.87 5.25 7.23
CA PRO A 111 10.57 4.62 7.46
C PRO A 111 9.37 5.47 7.02
N GLY A 112 9.47 6.79 7.14
CA GLY A 112 8.44 7.73 6.68
C GLY A 112 8.22 7.70 5.16
N ALA A 113 9.29 7.59 4.36
CA ALA A 113 9.18 7.44 2.92
C ALA A 113 8.51 6.11 2.54
N PHE A 114 8.84 5.03 3.25
CA PHE A 114 8.19 3.73 3.06
C PHE A 114 6.72 3.73 3.48
N ARG A 115 6.36 4.44 4.56
CA ARG A 115 4.96 4.69 4.93
C ARG A 115 4.19 5.43 3.85
N ALA A 116 4.77 6.47 3.26
CA ALA A 116 4.16 7.13 2.12
C ALA A 116 4.03 6.18 0.91
N ALA A 117 5.04 5.35 0.63
CA ALA A 117 4.97 4.35 -0.43
C ALA A 117 3.89 3.28 -0.18
N GLY A 118 3.62 2.87 1.06
CA GLY A 118 2.52 1.98 1.43
C GLY A 118 1.15 2.54 1.07
N ARG A 119 0.93 3.83 1.35
CA ARG A 119 -0.29 4.53 0.92
C ARG A 119 -0.43 4.58 -0.60
N VAL A 120 0.68 4.86 -1.30
CA VAL A 120 0.71 4.87 -2.76
C VAL A 120 0.43 3.47 -3.34
N ALA A 121 0.91 2.40 -2.71
CA ALA A 121 0.68 1.03 -3.15
C ALA A 121 -0.81 0.67 -3.15
N VAL A 122 -1.53 1.02 -2.08
CA VAL A 122 -3.00 0.83 -2.00
C VAL A 122 -3.71 1.58 -3.12
N ARG A 123 -3.37 2.87 -3.34
CA ARG A 123 -3.97 3.66 -4.42
C ARG A 123 -3.69 3.08 -5.80
N ASN A 124 -2.48 2.60 -6.04
CA ASN A 124 -2.11 1.98 -7.31
C ASN A 124 -2.83 0.64 -7.51
N ALA A 125 -2.99 -0.15 -6.45
CA ALA A 125 -3.77 -1.38 -6.48
C ALA A 125 -5.26 -1.12 -6.79
N LEU A 126 -5.84 -0.06 -6.21
CA LEU A 126 -7.21 0.38 -6.57
C LEU A 126 -7.32 0.76 -8.04
N VAL A 127 -6.37 1.54 -8.56
CA VAL A 127 -6.32 1.92 -9.97
C VAL A 127 -6.17 0.69 -10.87
N GLN A 128 -5.38 -0.29 -10.46
CA GLN A 128 -5.19 -1.54 -11.21
C GLN A 128 -6.45 -2.42 -11.19
N ALA A 129 -7.16 -2.50 -10.05
CA ALA A 129 -8.38 -3.29 -9.92
C ALA A 129 -9.60 -2.66 -10.61
N TYR A 130 -9.74 -1.34 -10.53
CA TYR A 130 -10.99 -0.64 -10.87
C TYR A 130 -10.83 0.44 -11.94
N GLY A 131 -9.60 0.70 -12.41
CA GLY A 131 -9.29 1.82 -13.30
C GLY A 131 -9.04 3.13 -12.54
N PRO A 132 -8.54 4.17 -13.24
CA PRO A 132 -8.27 5.46 -12.62
C PRO A 132 -9.55 6.11 -12.11
N PRO A 133 -9.51 6.82 -10.97
CA PRO A 133 -10.67 7.56 -10.49
C PRO A 133 -11.12 8.58 -11.56
N PRO A 134 -12.43 8.82 -11.69
CA PRO A 134 -12.95 9.78 -12.66
C PRO A 134 -12.30 11.15 -12.42
N ARG A 135 -11.72 11.73 -13.48
CA ARG A 135 -11.08 13.06 -13.39
C ARG A 135 -12.14 14.09 -12.97
N PRO A 136 -11.85 14.97 -11.99
CA PRO A 136 -12.76 16.05 -11.65
C PRO A 136 -13.00 16.90 -12.91
N LYS A 137 -14.27 17.12 -13.26
CA LYS A 137 -14.63 18.00 -14.38
C LYS A 137 -14.02 19.37 -14.08
N ARG A 138 -13.03 19.78 -14.89
CA ARG A 138 -12.53 21.16 -14.86
C ARG A 138 -13.74 22.07 -15.09
N ARG A 139 -14.17 22.80 -14.06
CA ARG A 139 -15.08 23.92 -14.24
C ARG A 139 -14.38 24.92 -15.15
N ARG A 140 -14.80 24.98 -16.42
CA ARG A 140 -14.50 26.13 -17.28
C ARG A 140 -15.29 27.29 -16.67
N GLY A 141 -14.58 28.21 -16.03
CA GLY A 141 -15.07 29.57 -15.81
C GLY A 141 -15.03 30.35 -17.10
#